data_AF-A0A1G7G525-F1
#
_entry.id   AF-A0A1G7G525-F1
#
_cell.length_a   1.000
_cell.length_b   1.000
_cell.length_c   1.000
_cell.angle_alpha   90.00
_cell.angle_beta   90.00
_cell.angle_gamma   90.00
#
_symmetry.space_group_name_H-M   'P 1'
#
loop_
_entity.id
_entity.type
_entity.pdbx_description
1 polymer ?
#
loop_
_entity_poly.entity_id
_entity_poly.type
_entity_poly.pdbx_seq_one_letter_code
_entity_poly.pdbx_strand_id
1 'polypeptide(L)'
;MSERAMSGFDELTHVRAKEVIARYPVARSALLPLLHLVQSVEGCVSQDGIRFCAELLDLSTAEVSAVATFYTMYKRTPCGEHLVSVCTNTLCAALGGDDIYRRLSERLGVGHEETAGEPGTTGSLTLEHAECLAACDLAPVIQVNYEYFDNQTVESAERLVEALQRGEKPHPTRGAPLTDLRTVELELAGFTEDPTVAAAAVAGNSAAPETLRGTMIAAERGWAAPAFPDEIPALPEKS
;
A
#
# COMPACT_ATOMS: atom_id res chain seq x y z
N MET A 1 -28.47 8.11 29.14
CA MET A 1 -28.39 8.80 27.83
C MET A 1 -26.93 9.13 27.62
N SER A 2 -26.19 8.16 27.07
CA SER A 2 -24.75 8.28 26.85
C SER A 2 -24.55 9.01 25.53
N GLU A 3 -23.83 10.13 25.56
CA GLU A 3 -23.22 10.75 24.38
C GLU A 3 -22.55 9.64 23.57
N ARG A 4 -23.07 9.41 22.36
CA ARG A 4 -22.35 8.65 21.33
C ARG A 4 -21.10 9.46 21.04
N ALA A 5 -19.93 8.89 21.30
CA ALA A 5 -18.69 9.39 20.71
C ALA A 5 -18.97 9.67 19.23
N MET A 6 -18.78 10.91 18.80
CA MET A 6 -18.87 11.30 17.39
C MET A 6 -18.00 10.32 16.60
N SER A 7 -18.61 9.56 15.70
CA SER A 7 -17.89 8.68 14.78
C SER A 7 -16.78 9.48 14.11
N GLY A 8 -15.58 8.90 13.94
CA GLY A 8 -14.45 9.56 13.26
C GLY A 8 -14.78 10.08 11.86
N PHE A 9 -15.88 9.62 11.27
CA PHE A 9 -16.43 10.07 9.99
C PHE A 9 -17.25 11.36 10.13
N ASP A 10 -16.56 12.49 10.03
CA ASP A 10 -17.15 13.82 10.04
C ASP A 10 -17.85 14.19 8.71
N GLU A 11 -18.31 15.44 8.60
CA GLU A 11 -18.98 15.94 7.39
C GLU A 11 -18.07 15.87 6.15
N LEU A 12 -16.80 16.22 6.29
CA LEU A 12 -15.83 16.14 5.20
C LEU A 12 -15.69 14.70 4.70
N THR A 13 -15.64 13.73 5.61
CA THR A 13 -15.57 12.32 5.25
C THR A 13 -16.80 11.85 4.48
N HIS A 14 -18.00 12.32 4.87
CA HIS A 14 -19.23 12.02 4.13
C HIS A 14 -19.25 12.66 2.73
N VAL A 15 -18.72 13.87 2.57
CA VAL A 15 -18.57 14.52 1.26
C VAL A 15 -17.63 13.71 0.37
N ARG A 16 -16.44 13.37 0.88
CA ARG A 16 -15.46 12.51 0.18
C ARG A 16 -16.07 11.17 -0.21
N ALA A 17 -16.79 10.52 0.70
CA ALA A 17 -17.43 9.23 0.40
C ALA A 17 -18.43 9.32 -0.76
N LYS A 18 -19.25 10.39 -0.80
CA LYS A 18 -20.17 10.64 -1.93
C LYS A 18 -19.43 10.87 -3.24
N GLU A 19 -18.31 11.60 -3.22
CA GLU A 19 -17.46 11.78 -4.40
C GLU A 19 -16.88 10.47 -4.91
N VAL A 20 -16.40 9.59 -4.02
CA VAL A 20 -15.92 8.25 -4.38
C VAL A 20 -17.04 7.45 -5.04
N ILE A 21 -18.24 7.43 -4.44
CA ILE A 21 -19.40 6.70 -4.97
C ILE A 21 -19.78 7.22 -6.37
N ALA A 22 -19.76 8.53 -6.58
CA ALA A 22 -20.12 9.17 -7.85
C ALA A 22 -19.18 8.82 -9.02
N ARG A 23 -17.98 8.28 -8.75
CA ARG A 23 -17.04 7.81 -9.80
C ARG A 23 -17.50 6.53 -10.48
N TYR A 24 -18.48 5.82 -9.92
CA TYR A 24 -18.91 4.52 -10.40
C TYR A 24 -20.37 4.52 -10.85
N PRO A 25 -20.71 3.81 -11.95
CA PRO A 25 -22.10 3.65 -12.37
C PRO A 25 -22.93 2.79 -11.41
N VAL A 26 -22.27 1.92 -10.64
CA VAL A 26 -22.88 1.04 -9.63
C VAL A 26 -22.23 1.35 -8.28
N ALA A 27 -23.01 1.77 -7.30
CA ALA A 27 -22.48 2.25 -6.01
C ALA A 27 -21.61 1.19 -5.31
N ARG A 28 -21.99 -0.09 -5.34
CA ARG A 28 -21.20 -1.20 -4.76
C ARG A 28 -19.74 -1.24 -5.24
N SER A 29 -19.46 -0.79 -6.47
CA SER A 29 -18.10 -0.75 -7.01
C SER A 29 -17.17 0.22 -6.29
N ALA A 30 -17.73 1.16 -5.52
CA ALA A 30 -16.99 2.11 -4.70
C ALA A 30 -16.47 1.52 -3.38
N LEU A 31 -16.78 0.27 -3.05
CA LEU A 31 -16.45 -0.31 -1.75
C LEU A 31 -14.93 -0.31 -1.47
N LEU A 32 -14.10 -0.69 -2.43
CA LEU A 32 -12.65 -0.76 -2.25
C LEU A 32 -12.04 0.62 -1.92
N PRO A 33 -12.25 1.68 -2.72
CA PRO A 33 -11.74 3.01 -2.37
C PRO A 33 -12.39 3.60 -1.11
N LEU A 34 -13.64 3.25 -0.78
CA LEU A 34 -14.24 3.65 0.49
C LEU A 34 -13.57 3.02 1.71
N LEU A 35 -13.10 1.77 1.60
CA LEU A 35 -12.33 1.14 2.67
C LEU A 35 -10.98 1.84 2.87
N HIS A 36 -10.31 2.28 1.79
CA HIS A 36 -9.12 3.14 1.91
C HIS A 36 -9.46 4.50 2.58
N LEU A 37 -10.59 5.12 2.23
CA LEU A 37 -11.05 6.35 2.90
C LEU A 37 -11.27 6.12 4.40
N VAL A 38 -11.86 4.99 4.80
CA VAL A 38 -12.01 4.62 6.21
C VAL A 38 -10.64 4.49 6.90
N GLN A 39 -9.67 3.80 6.29
CA GLN A 39 -8.33 3.66 6.85
C GLN A 39 -7.59 5.00 6.96
N SER A 40 -7.83 5.93 6.04
CA SER A 40 -7.25 7.27 6.14
C SER A 40 -7.70 8.05 7.38
N VAL A 41 -8.91 7.78 7.87
CA VAL A 41 -9.48 8.44 9.04
C VAL A 41 -9.09 7.72 10.32
N GLU A 42 -9.26 6.41 10.35
CA GLU A 42 -9.13 5.62 11.59
C GLU A 42 -7.76 4.96 11.74
N GLY A 43 -6.97 4.84 10.67
CA GLY A 43 -5.73 4.06 10.61
C GLY A 43 -5.95 2.55 10.48
N CYS A 44 -7.21 2.12 10.32
CA CYS A 44 -7.64 0.74 10.08
C CYS A 44 -9.11 0.72 9.62
N VAL A 45 -9.61 -0.44 9.19
CA VAL A 45 -11.01 -0.71 8.93
C VAL A 45 -11.68 -1.26 10.20
N SER A 46 -12.23 -0.36 11.01
CA SER A 46 -12.96 -0.72 12.23
C SER A 46 -14.37 -1.25 11.93
N GLN A 47 -15.06 -1.75 12.97
CA GLN A 47 -16.48 -2.11 12.85
C GLN A 47 -17.38 -0.90 12.52
N ASP A 48 -17.00 0.30 12.98
CA ASP A 48 -17.73 1.51 12.66
C ASP A 48 -17.49 1.91 11.20
N GLY A 49 -16.26 1.73 10.69
CA GLY A 49 -15.95 1.88 9.26
C GLY A 49 -16.68 0.88 8.36
N ILE A 50 -16.81 -0.39 8.79
CA ILE A 50 -17.63 -1.39 8.10
C ILE A 50 -19.09 -0.94 8.04
N ARG A 51 -19.65 -0.46 9.15
CA ARG A 51 -21.02 0.04 9.21
C ARG A 51 -21.22 1.27 8.33
N PHE A 52 -20.27 2.19 8.34
CA PHE A 52 -20.26 3.40 7.50
C PHE A 52 -20.34 3.04 6.01
N CYS A 53 -19.48 2.14 5.52
CA CYS A 53 -19.52 1.68 4.14
C CYS A 53 -20.82 0.91 3.81
N ALA A 54 -21.30 0.08 4.73
CA ALA A 54 -22.53 -0.69 4.53
C ALA A 54 -23.76 0.23 4.36
N GLU A 55 -23.89 1.24 5.22
CA GLU A 55 -24.99 2.22 5.16
C GLU A 55 -24.96 3.06 3.87
N LEU A 56 -23.78 3.49 3.43
CA LEU A 56 -23.64 4.32 2.22
C LEU A 56 -23.89 3.55 0.91
N LEU A 57 -23.59 2.26 0.88
CA LEU A 57 -23.67 1.44 -0.33
C LEU A 57 -24.91 0.54 -0.41
N ASP A 58 -25.79 0.59 0.60
CA ASP A 58 -26.93 -0.31 0.76
C ASP A 58 -26.48 -1.80 0.73
N LEU A 59 -25.43 -2.11 1.49
CA LEU A 59 -24.87 -3.45 1.64
C LEU A 59 -25.05 -3.96 3.08
N SER A 60 -24.95 -5.26 3.26
CA SER A 60 -24.83 -5.81 4.61
C SER A 60 -23.42 -5.61 5.18
N THR A 61 -23.30 -5.48 6.50
CA THR A 61 -22.00 -5.45 7.18
C THR A 61 -21.20 -6.73 6.95
N ALA A 62 -21.86 -7.87 6.71
CA ALA A 62 -21.23 -9.14 6.36
C ALA A 62 -20.55 -9.08 4.98
N GLU A 63 -21.20 -8.48 3.96
CA GLU A 63 -20.60 -8.29 2.65
C GLU A 63 -19.37 -7.39 2.70
N VAL A 64 -19.45 -6.27 3.43
CA VAL A 64 -18.32 -5.36 3.62
C VAL A 64 -17.20 -6.05 4.40
N SER A 65 -17.52 -6.75 5.48
CA SER A 65 -16.54 -7.50 6.27
C SER A 65 -15.85 -8.59 5.46
N ALA A 66 -16.56 -9.28 4.56
CA ALA A 66 -15.97 -10.29 3.68
C ALA A 66 -14.93 -9.67 2.72
N VAL A 67 -15.19 -8.47 2.20
CA VAL A 67 -14.22 -7.75 1.35
C VAL A 67 -13.03 -7.26 2.16
N ALA A 68 -13.27 -6.67 3.33
CA ALA A 68 -12.22 -6.18 4.22
C ALA A 68 -11.30 -7.29 4.77
N THR A 69 -11.77 -8.53 4.87
CA THR A 69 -10.92 -9.67 5.27
C THR A 69 -10.27 -10.38 4.10
N PHE A 70 -10.81 -10.22 2.89
CA PHE A 70 -10.26 -10.85 1.69
C PHE A 70 -9.01 -10.15 1.18
N TYR A 71 -9.00 -8.81 1.19
CA TYR A 71 -7.83 -8.02 0.75
C TYR A 71 -6.95 -7.64 1.94
N THR A 72 -5.69 -8.05 1.90
CA THR A 72 -4.70 -7.84 2.98
C THR A 72 -4.30 -6.38 3.20
N MET A 73 -4.57 -5.49 2.24
CA MET A 73 -4.34 -4.04 2.37
C MET A 73 -5.29 -3.39 3.39
N TYR A 74 -6.44 -4.02 3.67
CA TYR A 74 -7.40 -3.52 4.65
C TYR A 74 -7.06 -4.06 6.05
N LYS A 75 -6.30 -3.26 6.79
CA LYS A 75 -5.86 -3.50 8.16
C LYS A 75 -7.05 -3.42 9.09
N ARG A 76 -7.25 -4.46 9.91
CA ARG A 76 -8.42 -4.58 10.81
C ARG A 76 -8.10 -4.16 12.25
N THR A 77 -6.85 -3.81 12.50
CA THR A 77 -6.31 -3.32 13.77
C THR A 77 -5.60 -1.99 13.55
N PRO A 78 -5.61 -1.06 14.52
CA PRO A 78 -4.93 0.23 14.37
C PRO A 78 -3.45 0.07 14.03
N CYS A 79 -3.05 0.63 12.89
CA CYS A 79 -1.66 0.62 12.44
C CYS A 79 -0.85 1.80 12.97
N GLY A 80 0.47 1.66 12.92
CA GLY A 80 1.41 2.75 13.16
C GLY A 80 1.30 3.86 12.11
N GLU A 81 2.07 4.93 12.29
CA GLU A 81 2.30 5.95 11.25
C GLU A 81 2.86 5.33 9.97
N HIS A 82 3.61 4.23 10.11
CA HIS A 82 4.26 3.53 9.02
C HIS A 82 3.89 2.04 8.99
N LEU A 83 3.42 1.56 7.85
CA LEU A 83 3.31 0.14 7.54
C LEU A 83 4.59 -0.33 6.84
N VAL A 84 5.38 -1.18 7.49
CA VAL A 84 6.64 -1.74 6.98
C VAL A 84 6.41 -3.17 6.52
N SER A 85 6.41 -3.37 5.21
CA SER A 85 6.11 -4.63 4.54
C SER A 85 7.37 -5.25 3.98
N VAL A 86 7.83 -6.36 4.56
CA VAL A 86 9.06 -7.04 4.13
C VAL A 86 8.68 -8.20 3.21
N CYS A 87 9.16 -8.17 1.96
CA CYS A 87 8.96 -9.28 1.04
C CYS A 87 9.80 -10.49 1.45
N THR A 88 9.14 -11.61 1.68
CA THR A 88 9.72 -12.90 2.08
C THR A 88 9.31 -14.02 1.13
N ASN A 89 8.71 -13.67 -0.01
CA ASN A 89 8.49 -14.66 -1.05
C ASN A 89 9.83 -15.11 -1.66
N THR A 90 9.81 -16.29 -2.28
CA THR A 90 10.93 -17.10 -2.78
C THR A 90 12.22 -16.35 -3.12
N LEU A 91 12.18 -15.36 -4.03
CA LEU A 91 13.39 -14.66 -4.46
C LEU A 91 13.95 -13.74 -3.36
N CYS A 92 13.10 -12.96 -2.69
CA CYS A 92 13.56 -12.13 -1.59
C CYS A 92 14.04 -12.98 -0.43
N ALA A 93 13.34 -14.06 -0.07
CA ALA A 93 13.80 -15.02 0.94
C ALA A 93 15.20 -15.56 0.62
N ALA A 94 15.42 -16.02 -0.61
CA ALA A 94 16.73 -16.52 -1.05
C ALA A 94 17.86 -15.47 -0.98
N LEU A 95 17.51 -14.19 -1.04
CA LEU A 95 18.46 -13.06 -1.00
C LEU A 95 18.54 -12.38 0.37
N GLY A 96 17.84 -12.89 1.41
CA GLY A 96 17.93 -12.41 2.79
C GLY A 96 16.69 -11.67 3.32
N GLY A 97 15.55 -11.72 2.63
CA GLY A 97 14.28 -11.15 3.07
C GLY A 97 13.79 -11.74 4.40
N ASP A 98 13.93 -13.05 4.60
CA ASP A 98 13.58 -13.71 5.87
C ASP A 98 14.45 -13.22 7.03
N ASP A 99 15.75 -13.01 6.76
CA ASP A 99 16.69 -12.49 7.75
C ASP A 99 16.39 -11.04 8.12
N ILE A 100 15.99 -10.22 7.13
CA ILE A 100 15.52 -8.85 7.35
C ILE A 100 14.28 -8.87 8.25
N TYR A 101 13.24 -9.60 7.87
CA TYR A 101 12.00 -9.66 8.64
C TYR A 101 12.24 -10.11 10.07
N ARG A 102 13.01 -11.19 10.26
CA ARG A 102 13.37 -11.72 11.57
C ARG A 102 14.13 -10.68 12.41
N ARG A 103 15.15 -10.01 11.86
CA ARG A 103 15.92 -8.99 12.59
C ARG A 103 15.03 -7.81 13.00
N LEU A 104 14.17 -7.33 12.09
CA LEU A 104 13.27 -6.22 12.39
C LEU A 104 12.24 -6.61 13.46
N SER A 105 11.67 -7.81 13.37
CA SER A 105 10.74 -8.36 14.37
C SER A 105 11.38 -8.45 15.75
N GLU A 106 12.58 -9.05 15.86
CA GLU A 106 13.35 -9.13 17.12
C GLU A 106 13.63 -7.75 17.71
N ARG A 107 13.98 -6.79 16.86
CA ARG A 107 14.37 -5.44 17.28
C ARG A 107 13.19 -4.61 17.76
N LEU A 108 12.08 -4.67 17.03
CA LEU A 108 10.86 -3.92 17.35
C LEU A 108 10.03 -4.61 18.45
N GLY A 109 10.27 -5.91 18.69
CA GLY A 109 9.51 -6.70 19.66
C GLY A 109 8.09 -7.01 19.20
N VAL A 110 7.86 -7.06 17.87
CA VAL A 110 6.55 -7.25 17.26
C VAL A 110 6.60 -8.30 16.14
N GLY A 111 5.51 -9.03 15.95
CA GLY A 111 5.30 -9.99 14.88
C GLY A 111 4.59 -9.40 13.66
N HIS A 112 3.97 -10.28 12.86
CA HIS A 112 3.21 -9.91 11.67
C HIS A 112 1.92 -9.19 12.06
N GLU A 113 1.66 -8.04 11.43
CA GLU A 113 0.52 -7.16 11.67
C GLU A 113 0.43 -6.63 13.11
N GLU A 114 1.56 -6.61 13.82
CA GLU A 114 1.69 -5.99 15.14
C GLU A 114 2.39 -4.62 15.04
N THR A 115 2.02 -3.71 15.95
CA THR A 115 2.48 -2.32 15.94
C THR A 115 3.44 -2.04 17.09
N ALA A 116 4.62 -1.54 16.77
CA ALA A 116 5.58 -0.99 17.72
C ALA A 116 5.29 0.51 17.95
N GLY A 117 5.16 0.91 19.22
CA GLY A 117 4.73 2.24 19.61
C GLY A 117 3.21 2.38 19.70
N GLU A 118 2.71 3.60 19.96
CA GLU A 118 1.28 3.88 19.99
C GLU A 118 0.76 4.09 18.54
N PRO A 119 -0.24 3.32 18.08
CA PRO A 119 -0.75 3.43 16.70
C PRO A 119 -1.07 4.87 16.26
N GLY A 120 -0.65 5.23 15.05
CA GLY A 120 -0.84 6.57 14.47
C GLY A 120 -0.01 7.70 15.07
N THR A 121 0.86 7.42 16.05
CA THR A 121 1.79 8.42 16.61
C THR A 121 3.10 8.47 15.84
N THR A 122 3.81 9.60 15.92
CA THR A 122 5.08 9.78 15.19
C THR A 122 6.08 8.67 15.48
N GLY A 123 6.53 8.00 14.42
CA GLY A 123 7.51 6.91 14.50
C GLY A 123 6.96 5.56 14.96
N SER A 124 5.64 5.43 15.14
CA SER A 124 5.00 4.13 15.33
C SER A 124 4.96 3.32 14.03
N LEU A 125 5.17 2.01 14.14
CA LEU A 125 5.39 1.14 12.98
C LEU A 125 4.59 -0.15 13.11
N THR A 126 3.82 -0.51 12.08
CA THR A 126 3.27 -1.86 11.93
C THR A 126 4.19 -2.66 11.05
N LEU A 127 4.64 -3.83 11.52
CA LEU A 127 5.50 -4.72 10.74
C LEU A 127 4.66 -5.82 10.10
N GLU A 128 4.86 -6.09 8.81
CA GLU A 128 4.27 -7.24 8.14
C GLU A 128 5.26 -8.05 7.33
N HIS A 129 5.07 -9.37 7.40
CA HIS A 129 5.61 -10.31 6.44
C HIS A 129 4.72 -10.26 5.20
N ALA A 130 5.25 -9.74 4.10
CA ALA A 130 4.54 -9.59 2.85
C ALA A 130 4.93 -10.68 1.86
N GLU A 131 3.95 -11.07 1.05
CA GLU A 131 4.19 -11.89 -0.13
C GLU A 131 4.91 -11.08 -1.24
N CYS A 132 4.90 -11.57 -2.48
CA CYS A 132 5.60 -10.92 -3.58
C CYS A 132 5.12 -9.46 -3.79
N LEU A 133 6.04 -8.51 -3.62
CA LEU A 133 5.83 -7.07 -3.89
C LEU A 133 6.14 -6.66 -5.35
N ALA A 134 6.28 -7.64 -6.25
CA ALA A 134 6.50 -7.47 -7.68
C ALA A 134 7.74 -6.63 -8.10
N ALA A 135 8.78 -6.58 -7.26
CA ALA A 135 10.05 -5.90 -7.54
C ALA A 135 11.24 -6.87 -7.45
N CYS A 136 11.08 -8.06 -8.03
CA CYS A 136 12.02 -9.17 -7.93
C CYS A 136 13.41 -8.85 -8.55
N ASP A 137 13.46 -7.98 -9.55
CA ASP A 137 14.71 -7.48 -10.16
C ASP A 137 15.55 -6.63 -9.20
N LEU A 138 14.99 -6.25 -8.05
CA LEU A 138 15.60 -5.39 -7.04
C LEU A 138 15.56 -6.00 -5.62
N ALA A 139 15.36 -7.31 -5.54
CA ALA A 139 15.30 -8.05 -4.28
C ALA A 139 16.62 -7.98 -3.46
N PRO A 140 16.58 -7.99 -2.11
CA PRO A 140 15.38 -7.96 -1.25
C PRO A 140 14.67 -6.60 -1.21
N VAL A 141 13.35 -6.61 -1.12
CA VAL A 141 12.49 -5.41 -1.17
C VAL A 141 11.70 -5.25 0.13
N ILE A 142 11.67 -4.02 0.62
CA ILE A 142 10.75 -3.57 1.67
C ILE A 142 9.84 -2.50 1.04
N GLN A 143 8.57 -2.48 1.42
CA GLN A 143 7.71 -1.32 1.23
C GLN A 143 7.46 -0.61 2.56
N VAL A 144 7.45 0.71 2.54
CA VAL A 144 6.96 1.52 3.66
C VAL A 144 5.82 2.38 3.14
N ASN A 145 4.61 2.20 3.68
CA ASN A 145 3.42 2.91 3.19
C ASN A 145 3.26 2.80 1.65
N TYR A 146 3.47 1.59 1.13
CA TYR A 146 3.42 1.23 -0.30
C TYR A 146 4.55 1.81 -1.19
N GLU A 147 5.48 2.57 -0.63
CA GLU A 147 6.66 3.07 -1.34
C GLU A 147 7.84 2.12 -1.26
N TYR A 148 8.61 2.00 -2.35
CA TYR A 148 9.63 0.96 -2.52
C TYR A 148 10.97 1.36 -1.91
N PHE A 149 11.53 0.44 -1.11
CA PHE A 149 12.92 0.43 -0.65
C PHE A 149 13.56 -0.85 -1.18
N ASP A 150 14.30 -0.67 -2.27
CA ASP A 150 14.90 -1.72 -3.08
C ASP A 150 16.31 -2.09 -2.58
N ASN A 151 16.82 -3.26 -3.00
CA ASN A 151 18.17 -3.76 -2.71
C ASN A 151 18.54 -3.72 -1.20
N GLN A 152 17.58 -4.05 -0.34
CA GLN A 152 17.74 -3.96 1.10
C GLN A 152 18.64 -5.06 1.64
N THR A 153 19.46 -4.69 2.62
CA THR A 153 20.17 -5.61 3.50
C THR A 153 19.59 -5.51 4.90
N VAL A 154 19.93 -6.45 5.77
CA VAL A 154 19.58 -6.37 7.20
C VAL A 154 19.99 -5.02 7.80
N GLU A 155 21.21 -4.57 7.51
CA GLU A 155 21.74 -3.31 8.03
C GLU A 155 21.00 -2.09 7.49
N SER A 156 20.68 -2.05 6.18
CA SER A 156 19.94 -0.91 5.61
C SER A 156 18.50 -0.87 6.09
N ALA A 157 17.87 -2.03 6.26
CA ALA A 157 16.51 -2.16 6.79
C ALA A 157 16.42 -1.69 8.24
N GLU A 158 17.41 -2.03 9.07
CA GLU A 158 17.49 -1.52 10.45
C GLU A 158 17.64 -0.01 10.49
N ARG A 159 18.54 0.57 9.68
CA ARG A 159 18.69 2.03 9.58
C ARG A 159 17.41 2.71 9.10
N LEU A 160 16.69 2.11 8.16
CA LEU A 160 15.40 2.61 7.67
C LEU A 160 14.40 2.68 8.82
N VAL A 161 14.18 1.57 9.54
CA VAL A 161 13.24 1.53 10.66
C VAL A 161 13.66 2.47 11.80
N GLU A 162 14.95 2.57 12.12
CA GLU A 162 15.46 3.53 13.10
C GLU A 162 15.17 4.98 12.70
N ALA A 163 15.31 5.33 11.42
CA ALA A 163 15.00 6.66 10.92
C ALA A 163 13.50 6.95 11.07
N LEU A 164 12.64 6.01 10.69
CA LEU A 164 11.19 6.13 10.87
C LEU A 164 10.82 6.30 12.36
N GLN A 165 11.43 5.55 13.28
CA GLN A 165 11.22 5.71 14.73
C GLN A 165 11.62 7.10 15.26
N ARG A 166 12.54 7.80 14.59
CA ARG A 166 12.91 9.20 14.91
C ARG A 166 11.96 10.23 14.26
N GLY A 167 10.94 9.79 13.54
CA GLY A 167 10.03 10.65 12.77
C GLY A 167 10.64 11.16 11.46
N GLU A 168 11.77 10.60 11.02
CA GLU A 168 12.34 10.91 9.72
C GLU A 168 11.54 10.17 8.64
N LYS A 169 11.44 10.76 7.44
CA LYS A 169 10.80 10.15 6.27
C LYS A 169 11.84 9.99 5.16
N PRO A 170 12.69 8.93 5.20
CA PRO A 170 13.70 8.70 4.18
C PRO A 170 13.07 8.62 2.79
N HIS A 171 13.76 9.18 1.79
CA HIS A 171 13.27 9.12 0.41
C HIS A 171 13.29 7.66 -0.10
N PRO A 172 12.19 7.15 -0.67
CA PRO A 172 12.15 5.82 -1.27
C PRO A 172 13.14 5.66 -2.42
N THR A 173 13.57 4.44 -2.72
CA THR A 173 14.43 4.18 -3.89
C THR A 173 13.66 4.39 -5.18
N ARG A 174 12.36 4.05 -5.16
CA ARG A 174 11.40 4.26 -6.25
C ARG A 174 10.03 4.62 -5.69
N GLY A 175 9.34 5.50 -6.42
CA GLY A 175 8.02 5.99 -6.07
C GLY A 175 8.02 7.40 -5.47
N ALA A 176 6.95 7.75 -4.77
CA ALA A 176 6.69 9.09 -4.25
C ALA A 176 7.49 9.39 -2.97
N PRO A 177 7.65 10.66 -2.57
CA PRO A 177 8.17 10.97 -1.25
C PRO A 177 7.33 10.33 -0.14
N LEU A 178 7.98 9.73 0.85
CA LEU A 178 7.31 9.00 1.91
C LEU A 178 6.41 9.91 2.77
N THR A 179 5.17 9.50 3.00
CA THR A 179 4.19 10.14 3.91
C THR A 179 3.84 9.20 5.08
N ASP A 180 2.83 9.56 5.88
CA ASP A 180 2.22 8.62 6.83
C ASP A 180 1.18 7.71 6.15
N LEU A 181 0.81 6.62 6.84
CA LEU A 181 -0.14 5.62 6.36
C LEU A 181 -1.50 6.24 6.05
N ARG A 182 -2.00 7.13 6.92
CA ARG A 182 -3.31 7.75 6.74
C ARG A 182 -3.37 8.61 5.48
N THR A 183 -2.29 9.32 5.18
CA THR A 183 -2.14 10.14 3.97
C THR A 183 -2.15 9.27 2.72
N VAL A 184 -1.35 8.18 2.66
CA VAL A 184 -1.35 7.32 1.48
C VAL A 184 -2.69 6.60 1.29
N GLU A 185 -3.37 6.23 2.38
CA GLU A 185 -4.72 5.65 2.31
C GLU A 185 -5.75 6.66 1.76
N LEU A 186 -5.60 7.95 2.07
CA LEU A 186 -6.43 9.01 1.49
C LEU A 186 -6.17 9.17 -0.03
N GLU A 187 -4.90 9.07 -0.43
CA GLU A 187 -4.49 9.09 -1.83
C GLU A 187 -5.00 7.87 -2.61
N LEU A 188 -4.97 6.67 -2.01
CA LEU A 188 -5.56 5.46 -2.57
C LEU A 188 -7.09 5.53 -2.67
N ALA A 189 -7.75 6.28 -1.79
CA ALA A 189 -9.16 6.64 -1.95
C ALA A 189 -9.40 7.67 -3.08
N GLY A 190 -8.32 8.18 -3.70
CA GLY A 190 -8.32 9.12 -4.81
C GLY A 190 -8.49 10.57 -4.38
N PHE A 191 -7.94 10.94 -3.22
CA PHE A 191 -7.87 12.33 -2.76
C PHE A 191 -6.43 12.71 -2.48
N THR A 192 -5.97 13.83 -3.02
CA THR A 192 -4.65 14.36 -2.70
C THR A 192 -4.81 15.74 -2.09
N GLU A 193 -4.32 15.92 -0.87
CA GLU A 193 -4.45 17.19 -0.14
C GLU A 193 -3.40 18.22 -0.57
N ASP A 194 -2.23 17.76 -1.01
CA ASP A 194 -1.12 18.62 -1.45
C ASP A 194 -0.83 18.43 -2.95
N PRO A 195 -1.11 19.44 -3.81
CA PRO A 195 -0.80 19.38 -5.24
C PRO A 195 0.69 19.18 -5.56
N THR A 196 1.59 19.56 -4.65
CA THR A 196 3.04 19.35 -4.80
C THR A 196 3.42 17.90 -4.51
N VAL A 197 2.77 17.25 -3.54
CA VAL A 197 2.89 15.80 -3.30
C VAL A 197 2.26 15.03 -4.47
N ALA A 198 1.11 15.46 -4.98
CA ALA A 198 0.50 14.89 -6.19
C ALA A 198 1.45 14.92 -7.39
N ALA A 199 2.08 16.07 -7.63
CA ALA A 199 3.06 16.23 -8.71
C ALA A 199 4.31 15.39 -8.48
N ALA A 200 4.80 15.31 -7.24
CA ALA A 200 5.96 14.49 -6.88
C ALA A 200 5.67 12.98 -6.99
N ALA A 201 4.47 12.55 -6.63
CA ALA A 201 4.03 11.16 -6.77
C ALA A 201 3.99 10.72 -8.24
N VAL A 202 3.50 11.59 -9.14
CA VAL A 202 3.54 11.34 -10.59
C VAL A 202 4.96 11.42 -11.16
N ALA A 203 5.82 12.25 -10.58
CA ALA A 203 7.21 12.42 -11.00
C ALA A 203 8.19 11.42 -10.36
N GLY A 204 7.71 10.58 -9.43
CA GLY A 204 8.52 9.58 -8.74
C GLY A 204 9.18 8.63 -9.73
N ASN A 205 10.45 8.31 -9.51
CA ASN A 205 11.15 7.40 -10.40
C ASN A 205 10.53 6.00 -10.31
N SER A 206 9.84 5.57 -11.36
CA SER A 206 9.24 4.22 -11.42
C SER A 206 10.16 3.18 -12.04
N ALA A 207 11.25 3.60 -12.68
CA ALA A 207 12.15 2.72 -13.43
C ALA A 207 13.51 2.55 -12.74
N ALA A 208 14.04 1.32 -12.76
CA ALA A 208 15.41 1.04 -12.38
C ALA A 208 16.25 0.66 -13.62
N PRO A 209 17.58 0.87 -13.58
CA PRO A 209 18.49 0.39 -14.63
C PRO A 209 18.35 -1.11 -14.92
N GLU A 210 18.09 -1.91 -13.88
CA GLU A 210 17.84 -3.35 -13.94
C GLU A 210 16.61 -3.64 -14.80
N THR A 211 15.50 -2.94 -14.54
CA THR A 211 14.24 -3.06 -15.28
C THR A 211 14.40 -2.67 -16.75
N LEU A 212 15.19 -1.63 -17.04
CA LEU A 212 15.38 -1.11 -18.41
C LEU A 212 16.47 -1.83 -19.19
N ARG A 213 17.21 -2.76 -18.57
CA ARG A 213 18.41 -3.36 -19.17
C ARG A 213 18.12 -4.04 -20.51
N GLY A 214 17.00 -4.74 -20.61
CA GLY A 214 16.57 -5.40 -21.86
C GLY A 214 16.34 -4.39 -22.98
N THR A 215 15.64 -3.29 -22.69
CA THR A 215 15.37 -2.21 -23.64
C THR A 215 16.65 -1.53 -24.12
N MET A 216 17.60 -1.28 -23.21
CA MET A 216 18.89 -0.68 -23.56
C MET A 216 19.69 -1.59 -24.51
N ILE A 217 19.77 -2.89 -24.21
CA ILE A 217 20.47 -3.86 -25.07
C ILE A 217 19.79 -3.96 -26.45
N ALA A 218 18.45 -3.94 -26.48
CA ALA A 218 17.71 -3.98 -27.74
C ALA A 218 18.03 -2.76 -28.61
N ALA A 219 18.05 -1.56 -28.02
CA ALA A 219 18.41 -0.32 -28.72
C ALA A 219 19.86 -0.36 -29.24
N GLU A 220 20.82 -0.77 -28.41
CA GLU A 220 22.24 -0.91 -28.79
C GLU A 220 22.44 -1.87 -29.97
N ARG A 221 21.64 -2.93 -30.05
CA ARG A 221 21.74 -3.97 -31.09
C ARG A 221 20.81 -3.77 -32.28
N GLY A 222 20.02 -2.68 -32.29
CA GLY A 222 19.01 -2.43 -33.31
C GLY A 222 17.92 -3.52 -33.37
N TRP A 223 17.64 -4.18 -32.25
CA TRP A 223 16.56 -5.16 -32.16
C TRP A 223 15.22 -4.44 -32.08
N ALA A 224 14.27 -4.88 -32.91
CA ALA A 224 12.89 -4.45 -32.87
C ALA A 224 11.98 -5.67 -32.83
N ALA A 225 10.89 -5.60 -32.06
CA ALA A 225 9.84 -6.59 -32.14
C ALA A 225 9.20 -6.54 -33.54
N PRO A 226 8.78 -7.68 -34.12
CA PRO A 226 7.94 -7.68 -35.30
C PRO A 226 6.68 -6.84 -35.07
N ALA A 227 6.14 -6.22 -36.11
CA ALA A 227 4.86 -5.54 -36.02
C ALA A 227 3.79 -6.52 -35.52
N PHE A 228 2.97 -6.07 -34.57
CA PHE A 228 1.80 -6.83 -34.16
C PHE A 228 0.85 -6.91 -35.37
N PRO A 229 0.36 -8.11 -35.75
CA PRO A 229 -0.53 -8.23 -36.90
C PRO A 229 -1.84 -7.47 -36.64
N ASP A 230 -2.38 -6.82 -37.68
CA ASP A 230 -3.65 -6.07 -37.59
C ASP A 230 -4.84 -6.99 -37.26
N GLU A 231 -4.76 -8.26 -37.69
CA GLU A 231 -5.71 -9.29 -37.33
C GLU A 231 -5.17 -10.14 -36.17
N ILE A 232 -5.88 -10.12 -35.05
CA ILE A 232 -5.62 -11.00 -33.91
C ILE A 232 -5.90 -12.45 -34.38
N PRO A 233 -4.94 -13.38 -34.28
CA PRO A 233 -5.17 -14.78 -34.62
C PRO A 233 -6.39 -15.32 -33.88
N ALA A 234 -7.19 -16.15 -34.55
CA ALA A 234 -8.32 -16.81 -33.91
C ALA A 234 -7.85 -17.54 -32.65
N LEU A 235 -8.50 -17.23 -31.51
CA LEU A 235 -8.23 -17.96 -30.27
C LEU A 235 -8.49 -19.45 -30.52
N PRO A 236 -7.63 -20.35 -29.99
CA PRO A 236 -7.87 -21.78 -30.13
C PRO A 236 -9.26 -22.13 -29.57
N GLU A 237 -9.94 -23.08 -30.22
CA GLU A 237 -11.21 -23.59 -29.72
C GLU A 237 -11.01 -24.10 -28.28
N LYS A 238 -11.89 -23.67 -27.37
CA LYS A 238 -11.85 -24.13 -25.99
C LYS A 238 -12.07 -25.65 -25.98
N SER A 239 -11.05 -26.40 -25.57
CA SER A 239 -11.13 -27.85 -25.33
C SER A 239 -12.10 -28.20 -24.22
#